data_AF-A0A3N4P4M3-F1
#
_entry.id   AF-A0A3N4P4M3-F1
#
_cell.length_a   1.000
_cell.length_b   1.000
_cell.length_c   1.000
_cell.angle_alpha   90.00
_cell.angle_beta   90.00
_cell.angle_gamma   90.00
#
_symmetry.space_group_name_H-M   'P 1'
#
loop_
_entity.id
_entity.type
_entity.pdbx_description
1 polymer ?
#
loop_
_entity_poly.entity_id
_entity_poly.type
_entity_poly.pdbx_seq_one_letter_code
_entity_poly.pdbx_strand_id
1 'polypeptide(L)'
;MKKLSILFIALALVFTSCGDKKKEDVKKDVETVTKEVVEETSDSAPETTSDSGDLIAMGKKLFTDKTCTTCHAIDTKVIGPSIQDMIKIYDENDASIVDFLTGKSDPIVDTDPGQVAIMKANIDGFVKDLKPEELKALEAYMHDAAK
;
A
#
# COMPACT_ATOMS: atom_id res chain seq x y z
N MET A 1 -11.23 46.30 -27.32
CA MET A 1 -11.10 47.49 -26.46
C MET A 1 -11.68 47.17 -25.09
N LYS A 2 -10.89 47.37 -24.02
CA LYS A 2 -11.24 47.67 -22.61
C LYS A 2 -12.61 47.15 -22.10
N LYS A 3 -12.71 46.38 -21.02
CA LYS A 3 -12.31 46.82 -19.67
C LYS A 3 -11.85 45.67 -18.77
N LEU A 4 -10.69 45.91 -18.19
CA LEU A 4 -10.08 45.32 -17.02
C LEU A 4 -11.02 45.44 -15.80
N SER A 5 -11.27 44.34 -15.09
CA SER A 5 -11.73 44.38 -13.69
C SER A 5 -10.74 43.60 -12.84
N ILE A 6 -9.84 44.37 -12.24
CA ILE A 6 -9.01 43.99 -11.10
C ILE A 6 -9.91 44.05 -9.86
N LEU A 7 -9.96 42.98 -9.09
CA LEU A 7 -10.17 43.10 -7.64
C LEU A 7 -9.35 42.03 -6.92
N PHE A 8 -8.17 42.45 -6.48
CA PHE A 8 -7.37 41.78 -5.46
C PHE A 8 -8.14 41.82 -4.13
N ILE A 9 -8.42 40.66 -3.54
CA ILE A 9 -8.58 40.53 -2.09
C ILE A 9 -7.59 39.46 -1.64
N ALA A 10 -6.43 39.95 -1.21
CA ALA A 10 -5.50 39.19 -0.38
C ALA A 10 -6.10 39.14 1.03
N LEU A 11 -6.55 37.97 1.45
CA LEU A 11 -6.85 37.69 2.84
C LEU A 11 -5.75 36.80 3.41
N ALA A 12 -4.65 37.44 3.81
CA ALA A 12 -3.65 36.82 4.65
C ALA A 12 -4.19 36.77 6.08
N LEU A 13 -4.56 35.57 6.55
CA LEU A 13 -4.73 35.30 7.98
C LEU A 13 -3.52 34.51 8.46
N VAL A 14 -2.64 35.24 9.13
CA VAL A 14 -1.43 34.75 9.78
C VAL A 14 -1.75 34.61 11.26
N PHE A 15 -2.14 33.44 11.77
CA PHE A 15 -2.14 33.16 13.21
C PHE A 15 -2.02 31.66 13.49
N THR A 16 -0.92 31.27 14.14
CA THR A 16 -0.81 30.24 15.19
C THR A 16 0.67 30.19 15.58
N SER A 17 1.11 31.15 16.40
CA SER A 17 1.28 31.00 17.85
C SER A 17 2.21 29.86 18.23
N CYS A 18 3.46 30.24 18.46
CA CYS A 18 4.52 29.45 19.06
C CYS A 18 4.53 29.75 20.56
N GLY A 19 4.58 28.72 21.41
CA GLY A 19 4.90 28.84 22.82
C GLY A 19 4.12 27.89 23.73
N ASP A 20 4.76 26.83 24.22
CA ASP A 20 5.09 26.75 25.64
C ASP A 20 6.19 25.71 25.90
N LYS A 21 7.32 26.19 26.42
CA LYS A 21 8.41 25.42 27.02
C LYS A 21 8.32 25.65 28.52
N LYS A 22 8.04 24.60 29.30
CA LYS A 22 8.70 24.26 30.59
C LYS A 22 7.92 23.17 31.32
N LYS A 23 8.60 22.08 31.64
CA LYS A 23 8.98 21.72 33.03
C LYS A 23 9.89 20.49 33.00
N GLU A 24 11.17 20.74 33.27
CA GLU A 24 12.03 19.82 34.00
C GLU A 24 11.41 19.55 35.37
N ASP A 25 11.39 18.29 35.80
CA ASP A 25 12.30 17.71 36.79
C ASP A 25 11.56 16.56 37.49
N VAL A 26 12.12 15.34 37.45
CA VAL A 26 12.40 14.48 38.61
C VAL A 26 13.17 13.26 38.10
N LYS A 27 14.49 13.37 38.24
CA LYS A 27 15.46 12.33 38.61
C LYS A 27 14.83 11.06 39.21
N LYS A 28 15.34 9.87 38.84
CA LYS A 28 16.34 9.14 39.65
C LYS A 28 16.38 7.63 39.33
N ASP A 29 17.58 7.17 38.94
CA ASP A 29 18.21 5.83 39.08
C ASP A 29 17.49 4.61 38.44
N VAL A 30 18.13 3.68 37.73
CA VAL A 30 19.36 2.92 38.06
C VAL A 30 20.04 2.38 36.77
N GLU A 31 21.37 2.47 36.77
CA GLU A 31 22.39 1.77 35.95
C GLU A 31 22.16 0.26 35.74
N THR A 32 22.32 -0.27 34.52
CA THR A 32 23.51 -1.01 34.01
C THR A 32 23.62 -2.48 34.46
N VAL A 33 24.24 -3.31 33.59
CA VAL A 33 24.79 -4.68 33.79
C VAL A 33 23.85 -5.79 33.26
N THR A 34 23.89 -6.13 31.96
CA THR A 34 24.78 -7.08 31.22
C THR A 34 24.55 -8.57 31.45
N LYS A 35 24.56 -9.31 30.31
CA LYS A 35 25.02 -10.71 30.12
C LYS A 35 24.05 -11.79 30.62
N GLU A 36 23.79 -12.94 30.00
CA GLU A 36 24.06 -13.68 28.75
C GLU A 36 23.46 -15.08 29.05
N VAL A 37 22.78 -15.71 28.07
CA VAL A 37 22.66 -17.17 27.76
C VAL A 37 22.56 -18.16 28.95
N VAL A 38 21.57 -19.06 29.04
CA VAL A 38 21.58 -20.42 28.44
C VAL A 38 20.18 -21.04 28.54
N GLU A 39 19.83 -21.70 27.44
CA GLU A 39 18.89 -22.80 27.19
C GLU A 39 18.13 -23.48 28.35
N GLU A 40 16.85 -23.80 28.09
CA GLU A 40 16.46 -25.22 27.98
C GLU A 40 15.53 -25.45 26.79
N THR A 41 15.86 -26.51 26.07
CA THR A 41 15.22 -27.10 24.90
C THR A 41 13.90 -27.78 25.26
N SER A 42 12.84 -27.48 24.49
CA SER A 42 11.80 -28.47 24.20
C SER A 42 11.34 -28.33 22.76
N ASP A 43 11.95 -29.18 21.96
CA ASP A 43 11.58 -29.70 20.65
C ASP A 43 10.11 -29.49 20.22
N SER A 44 9.94 -28.64 19.20
CA SER A 44 8.96 -28.79 18.11
C SER A 44 9.24 -27.69 17.07
N ALA A 45 9.88 -28.06 15.97
CA ALA A 45 9.95 -27.25 14.76
C ALA A 45 9.00 -27.86 13.69
N PRO A 46 8.54 -27.11 12.66
CA PRO A 46 8.73 -25.69 12.38
C PRO A 46 7.40 -24.95 12.08
N GLU A 47 7.19 -23.76 12.65
CA GLU A 47 6.19 -22.82 12.14
C GLU A 47 6.84 -21.98 11.02
N THR A 48 6.58 -22.33 9.77
CA THR A 48 6.91 -21.56 8.55
C THR A 48 5.95 -20.38 8.31
N THR A 49 5.33 -19.82 9.35
CA THR A 49 4.22 -18.86 9.24
C THR A 49 4.65 -17.38 9.27
N SER A 50 5.91 -17.09 9.57
CA SER A 50 6.39 -15.71 9.72
C SER A 50 6.57 -14.94 8.39
N ASP A 51 6.76 -15.61 7.24
CA ASP A 51 7.04 -14.93 5.97
C ASP A 51 5.77 -14.46 5.23
N SER A 52 4.70 -15.25 5.26
CA SER A 52 3.45 -14.92 4.55
C SER A 52 2.67 -13.79 5.21
N GLY A 53 2.67 -13.71 6.54
CA GLY A 53 2.01 -12.62 7.27
C GLY A 53 2.66 -11.26 7.00
N ASP A 54 3.99 -11.22 6.98
CA ASP A 54 4.75 -10.00 6.72
C ASP A 54 4.58 -9.51 5.27
N LEU A 55 4.56 -10.43 4.29
CA LEU A 55 4.26 -10.11 2.89
C LEU A 55 2.84 -9.55 2.71
N ILE A 56 1.83 -10.13 3.35
CA ILE A 56 0.45 -9.63 3.29
C ILE A 56 0.37 -8.23 3.91
N ALA A 57 1.01 -8.01 5.07
CA ALA A 57 1.03 -6.71 5.73
C ALA A 57 1.73 -5.65 4.87
N MET A 58 2.86 -5.99 4.25
CA MET A 58 3.56 -5.13 3.29
C MET A 58 2.66 -4.81 2.09
N GLY A 59 2.02 -5.81 1.50
CA GLY A 59 1.10 -5.67 0.38
C GLY A 59 -0.06 -4.74 0.68
N LYS A 60 -0.71 -4.91 1.83
CA LYS A 60 -1.79 -4.04 2.30
C LYS A 60 -1.33 -2.59 2.44
N LYS A 61 -0.16 -2.38 3.03
CA LYS A 61 0.43 -1.05 3.18
C LYS A 61 0.73 -0.42 1.82
N LEU A 62 1.38 -1.16 0.92
CA LEU A 62 1.67 -0.70 -0.44
C LEU A 62 0.41 -0.37 -1.22
N PHE A 63 -0.60 -1.24 -1.18
CA PHE A 63 -1.88 -1.05 -1.86
C PHE A 63 -2.58 0.24 -1.40
N THR A 64 -2.47 0.54 -0.11
CA THR A 64 -3.01 1.78 0.48
C THR A 64 -2.17 3.01 0.11
N ASP A 65 -0.85 2.94 0.31
CA ASP A 65 0.09 4.05 0.07
C ASP A 65 0.16 4.46 -1.40
N LYS A 66 0.02 3.49 -2.31
CA LYS A 66 -0.07 3.70 -3.76
C LYS A 66 -1.49 4.01 -4.22
N THR A 67 -2.43 4.21 -3.29
CA THR A 67 -3.80 4.65 -3.54
C THR A 67 -4.63 3.71 -4.41
N CYS A 68 -4.27 2.42 -4.48
CA CYS A 68 -5.01 1.41 -5.26
C CYS A 68 -6.46 1.26 -4.74
N THR A 69 -6.67 1.50 -3.44
CA THR A 69 -7.99 1.49 -2.77
C THR A 69 -8.96 2.53 -3.30
N THR A 70 -8.49 3.55 -4.03
CA THR A 70 -9.35 4.58 -4.61
C THR A 70 -10.18 4.06 -5.78
N CYS A 71 -9.67 3.04 -6.49
CA CYS A 71 -10.30 2.47 -7.67
C CYS A 71 -10.73 1.01 -7.47
N HIS A 72 -10.06 0.27 -6.58
CA HIS A 72 -10.31 -1.15 -6.35
C HIS A 72 -10.79 -1.37 -4.90
N ALA A 73 -12.09 -1.59 -4.74
CA ALA A 73 -12.67 -2.04 -3.48
C ALA A 73 -12.58 -3.57 -3.38
N ILE A 74 -12.80 -4.11 -2.17
CA ILE A 74 -12.65 -5.55 -1.92
C ILE A 74 -13.68 -6.36 -2.71
N ASP A 75 -14.95 -6.01 -2.59
CA ASP A 75 -16.11 -6.87 -2.93
C ASP A 75 -17.06 -6.25 -3.97
N THR A 76 -16.81 -5.02 -4.40
CA THR A 76 -17.64 -4.33 -5.37
C THR A 76 -16.82 -3.57 -6.39
N LYS A 77 -17.29 -3.54 -7.64
CA LYS A 77 -16.77 -2.62 -8.65
C LYS A 77 -17.08 -1.18 -8.25
N VAL A 78 -16.08 -0.30 -8.31
CA VAL A 78 -16.26 1.15 -8.10
C VAL A 78 -15.81 1.92 -9.35
N ILE A 79 -14.51 2.05 -9.56
CA ILE A 79 -13.92 2.57 -10.79
C ILE A 79 -13.32 1.37 -11.54
N GLY A 80 -12.39 0.68 -10.88
CA GLY A 80 -11.87 -0.60 -11.30
C GLY A 80 -12.68 -1.79 -10.75
N PRO A 81 -12.41 -3.00 -11.24
CA PRO A 81 -12.99 -4.24 -10.73
C PRO A 81 -12.68 -4.45 -9.25
N SER A 82 -13.54 -5.22 -8.57
CA SER A 82 -13.31 -5.61 -7.18
C SER A 82 -12.08 -6.52 -7.06
N ILE A 83 -11.44 -6.54 -5.89
CA ILE A 83 -10.31 -7.45 -5.63
C ILE A 83 -10.77 -8.91 -5.75
N GLN A 84 -11.95 -9.23 -5.22
CA GLN A 84 -12.52 -10.57 -5.32
C GLN A 84 -12.73 -11.02 -6.77
N ASP A 85 -13.29 -10.17 -7.63
CA ASP A 85 -13.48 -10.49 -9.05
C ASP A 85 -12.14 -10.65 -9.78
N MET A 86 -11.16 -9.78 -9.48
CA MET A 86 -9.82 -9.89 -10.05
C MET A 86 -9.20 -11.23 -9.68
N ILE A 87 -9.10 -11.55 -8.39
CA ILE A 87 -8.47 -12.80 -7.94
C ILE A 87 -9.15 -14.02 -8.54
N LYS A 88 -10.49 -14.06 -8.51
CA LYS A 88 -11.25 -15.17 -9.10
C LYS A 88 -10.88 -15.41 -10.58
N ILE A 89 -10.86 -14.35 -11.39
CA ILE A 89 -10.55 -14.47 -12.82
C ILE A 89 -9.10 -14.89 -13.04
N TYR A 90 -8.14 -14.34 -12.28
CA TYR A 90 -6.74 -14.73 -12.41
C TYR A 90 -6.51 -16.20 -12.00
N ASP A 91 -7.14 -16.66 -10.92
CA ASP A 91 -7.08 -18.06 -10.48
C ASP A 91 -7.72 -19.01 -11.51
N GLU A 92 -8.90 -18.66 -12.06
CA GLU A 92 -9.59 -19.46 -13.08
C GLU A 92 -8.79 -19.60 -14.38
N ASN A 93 -7.91 -18.64 -14.68
CA ASN A 93 -7.10 -18.61 -15.91
C ASN A 93 -5.64 -19.02 -15.70
N ASP A 94 -5.24 -19.43 -14.48
CA ASP A 94 -3.84 -19.69 -14.12
C ASP A 94 -2.91 -18.55 -14.56
N ALA A 95 -3.38 -17.32 -14.38
CA ALA A 95 -2.72 -16.10 -14.85
C ALA A 95 -1.96 -15.41 -13.72
N SER A 96 -0.88 -14.71 -14.08
CA SER A 96 -0.02 -13.98 -13.14
C SER A 96 -0.42 -12.50 -13.06
N ILE A 97 -0.81 -12.04 -11.87
CA ILE A 97 -1.10 -10.61 -11.62
C ILE A 97 0.19 -9.81 -11.81
N VAL A 98 1.33 -10.34 -11.35
CA VAL A 98 2.64 -9.69 -11.50
C VAL A 98 3.02 -9.49 -12.97
N ASP A 99 2.68 -10.43 -13.87
CA ASP A 99 2.95 -10.25 -15.29
C ASP A 99 2.10 -9.13 -15.89
N PHE A 100 0.85 -8.97 -15.46
CA PHE A 100 0.03 -7.84 -15.89
C PHE A 100 0.57 -6.52 -15.35
N LEU A 101 0.89 -6.45 -14.05
CA LEU A 101 1.44 -5.25 -13.41
C LEU A 101 2.81 -4.82 -13.97
N THR A 102 3.52 -5.74 -14.62
CA THR A 102 4.80 -5.47 -15.31
C THR A 102 4.66 -5.35 -16.83
N GLY A 103 3.43 -5.36 -17.36
CA GLY A 103 3.12 -5.15 -18.78
C GLY A 103 3.54 -6.31 -19.69
N LYS A 104 3.69 -7.52 -19.15
CA LYS A 104 4.05 -8.74 -19.89
C LYS A 104 2.83 -9.53 -20.37
N SER A 105 1.64 -9.25 -19.82
CA SER A 105 0.38 -9.85 -20.23
C SER A 105 -0.70 -8.80 -20.49
N ASP A 106 -1.67 -9.18 -21.31
CA ASP A 106 -2.84 -8.36 -21.62
C ASP A 106 -3.85 -8.39 -20.46
N PRO A 107 -4.70 -7.34 -20.32
CA PRO A 107 -5.76 -7.32 -19.31
C PRO A 107 -6.79 -8.44 -19.59
N ILE A 108 -7.13 -9.21 -18.55
CA ILE A 108 -8.11 -10.31 -18.64
C ILE A 108 -9.41 -10.07 -17.84
N VAL A 109 -9.47 -9.01 -17.02
CA VAL A 109 -10.61 -8.71 -16.14
C VAL A 109 -11.55 -7.66 -16.73
N ASP A 110 -11.06 -6.42 -16.88
CA ASP A 110 -11.77 -5.34 -17.55
C ASP A 110 -11.04 -4.99 -18.84
N THR A 111 -11.67 -5.30 -19.96
CA THR A 111 -11.10 -5.15 -21.32
C THR A 111 -11.68 -3.95 -22.05
N ASP A 112 -12.48 -3.11 -21.39
CA ASP A 112 -12.92 -1.84 -21.96
C ASP A 112 -11.69 -0.96 -22.28
N PRO A 113 -11.54 -0.46 -23.52
CA PRO A 113 -10.34 0.32 -23.90
C PRO A 113 -10.07 1.52 -23.00
N GLY A 114 -11.11 2.15 -22.45
CA GLY A 114 -10.98 3.26 -21.51
C GLY A 114 -10.40 2.82 -20.17
N GLN A 115 -10.93 1.73 -19.61
CA GLN A 115 -10.42 1.15 -18.35
C GLN A 115 -8.98 0.65 -18.48
N VAL A 116 -8.69 -0.03 -19.61
CA VAL A 116 -7.34 -0.48 -19.93
C VAL A 116 -6.37 0.70 -20.02
N ALA A 117 -6.76 1.79 -20.67
CA ALA A 117 -5.92 2.99 -20.77
C ALA A 117 -5.65 3.63 -19.39
N ILE A 118 -6.66 3.69 -18.51
CA ILE A 118 -6.51 4.22 -17.14
C ILE A 118 -5.55 3.35 -16.33
N MET A 119 -5.73 2.03 -16.33
CA MET A 119 -4.84 1.15 -15.58
C MET A 119 -3.42 1.14 -16.16
N LYS A 120 -3.30 1.16 -17.50
CA LYS A 120 -2.00 1.26 -18.18
C LYS A 120 -1.23 2.52 -17.78
N ALA A 121 -1.90 3.65 -17.59
CA ALA A 121 -1.24 4.86 -17.12
C ALA A 121 -0.64 4.71 -15.72
N ASN A 122 -1.30 3.97 -14.81
CA ASN A 122 -0.73 3.64 -13.50
C ASN A 122 0.46 2.66 -13.62
N ILE A 123 0.32 1.64 -14.47
CA ILE A 123 1.38 0.68 -14.77
C ILE A 123 2.63 1.37 -15.28
N ASP A 124 2.48 2.23 -16.29
CA ASP A 124 3.58 2.95 -16.90
C ASP A 124 4.13 4.08 -16.01
N GLY A 125 3.32 4.61 -15.09
CA GLY A 125 3.70 5.72 -14.23
C GLY A 125 4.50 5.32 -13.00
N PHE A 126 4.18 4.18 -12.37
CA PHE A 126 4.92 3.75 -11.17
C PHE A 126 4.84 2.26 -10.83
N VAL A 127 3.80 1.52 -11.26
CA VAL A 127 3.60 0.15 -10.74
C VAL A 127 4.66 -0.81 -11.28
N LYS A 128 5.02 -0.73 -12.56
CA LYS A 128 6.01 -1.63 -13.16
C LYS A 128 7.44 -1.45 -12.62
N ASP A 129 7.68 -0.30 -11.96
CA ASP A 129 8.97 0.06 -11.37
C ASP A 129 9.09 -0.36 -9.90
N LEU A 130 8.04 -0.93 -9.32
CA LEU A 130 8.08 -1.54 -7.99
C LEU A 130 9.05 -2.73 -7.98
N LYS A 131 9.66 -2.97 -6.82
CA LYS A 131 10.58 -4.11 -6.65
C LYS A 131 9.82 -5.43 -6.82
N PRO A 132 10.48 -6.50 -7.25
CA PRO A 132 9.84 -7.82 -7.38
C PRO A 132 9.16 -8.30 -6.09
N GLU A 133 9.76 -8.02 -4.93
CA GLU A 133 9.17 -8.33 -3.62
C GLU A 133 7.90 -7.51 -3.32
N GLU A 134 7.88 -6.23 -3.70
CA GLU A 134 6.70 -5.36 -3.52
C GLU A 134 5.53 -5.82 -4.42
N LEU A 135 5.83 -6.26 -5.64
CA LEU A 135 4.82 -6.81 -6.55
C LEU A 135 4.23 -8.13 -6.02
N LYS A 136 5.07 -9.02 -5.49
CA LYS A 136 4.62 -10.24 -4.82
C LYS A 136 3.80 -9.95 -3.57
N ALA A 137 4.19 -8.93 -2.80
CA ALA A 137 3.44 -8.51 -1.62
C ALA A 137 2.04 -8.00 -2.01
N LEU A 138 1.93 -7.21 -3.09
CA LEU A 138 0.63 -6.76 -3.62
C LEU A 138 -0.26 -7.95 -4.01
N GLU A 139 0.27 -8.91 -4.76
CA GLU A 139 -0.46 -10.13 -5.15
C GLU A 139 -0.90 -10.93 -3.91
N ALA A 140 0.02 -11.18 -2.96
CA ALA A 140 -0.30 -11.90 -1.72
C ALA A 140 -1.42 -11.22 -0.91
N TYR A 141 -1.38 -9.89 -0.79
CA TYR A 141 -2.44 -9.12 -0.16
C TYR A 141 -3.77 -9.23 -0.92
N MET A 142 -3.75 -9.16 -2.25
CA MET A 142 -4.98 -9.27 -3.04
C MET A 142 -5.64 -10.63 -2.86
N HIS A 143 -4.87 -11.73 -2.86
CA HIS A 143 -5.41 -13.07 -2.55
C HIS A 143 -5.92 -13.17 -1.12
N ASP A 144 -5.23 -12.58 -0.14
CA ASP A 144 -5.71 -12.57 1.25
C ASP A 144 -7.02 -11.80 1.41
N ALA A 145 -7.12 -10.64 0.76
CA ALA A 145 -8.29 -9.77 0.81
C ALA A 145 -9.50 -10.34 0.04
N ALA A 146 -9.28 -11.30 -0.86
CA ALA A 146 -10.34 -11.95 -1.64
C ALA A 146 -11.00 -13.15 -0.94
N LYS A 147 -10.46 -13.60 0.21
CA LYS A 147 -11.03 -14.66 1.03
C LYS A 147 -12.35 -14.24 1.68
#